data_AF-F3QX21-F1
#
_entry.id   AF-F3QX21-F1
#
_cell.length_a   1.000
_cell.length_b   1.000
_cell.length_c   1.000
_cell.angle_alpha   90.00
_cell.angle_beta   90.00
_cell.angle_gamma   90.00
#
_symmetry.space_group_name_H-M   'P 1'
#
loop_
_entity.id
_entity.type
_entity.pdbx_description
1 polymer ?
#
loop_
_entity_poly.entity_id
_entity_poly.type
_entity_poly.pdbx_seq_one_letter_code
_entity_poly.pdbx_strand_id
1 'polypeptide(L)'
;MKKLLLLVFLIGTTAFHTQGKIREKRSIVRLETAMGNIRIALNDETPVHRDNFLKLVSEGFYDGTLFHRVVKDFVIQAGDPNSKQAPGGKILGEGGPGYMLAPEIDLPFQYHKRGAVAMARENDANNPDRLSNGSQFYIV
;
A
#
# COMPACT_ATOMS: atom_id res chain seq x y z
N MET A 1 -12.47 59.68 -45.20
CA MET A 1 -11.29 58.79 -45.19
C MET A 1 -11.44 57.81 -44.03
N LYS A 2 -11.87 56.57 -44.31
CA LYS A 2 -12.15 55.54 -43.30
C LYS A 2 -10.83 54.88 -42.87
N LYS A 3 -10.45 54.99 -41.61
CA LYS A 3 -9.28 54.27 -41.05
C LYS A 3 -9.70 52.83 -40.76
N LEU A 4 -9.14 51.89 -41.50
CA LEU A 4 -9.34 50.45 -41.35
C LEU A 4 -8.38 49.94 -40.26
N LEU A 5 -8.90 49.52 -39.12
CA LEU A 5 -8.14 48.85 -38.06
C LEU A 5 -8.04 47.36 -38.41
N LEU A 6 -6.84 46.89 -38.77
CA LEU A 6 -6.58 45.46 -38.99
C LEU A 6 -6.29 44.80 -37.63
N LEU A 7 -7.23 44.01 -37.12
CA LEU A 7 -7.04 43.18 -35.93
C LEU A 7 -6.46 41.84 -36.35
N VAL A 8 -5.16 41.62 -36.10
CA VAL A 8 -4.50 40.34 -36.32
C VAL A 8 -4.75 39.47 -35.08
N PHE A 9 -5.70 38.53 -35.19
CA PHE A 9 -5.87 37.47 -34.20
C PHE A 9 -4.78 36.41 -34.44
N LEU A 10 -3.71 36.48 -33.65
CA LEU A 10 -2.70 35.42 -33.57
C LEU A 10 -3.31 34.26 -32.77
N ILE A 11 -3.91 33.29 -33.45
CA ILE A 11 -4.40 32.04 -32.83
C ILE A 11 -3.14 31.21 -32.51
N GLY A 12 -2.60 31.42 -31.30
CA GLY A 12 -1.57 30.57 -30.74
C GLY A 12 -2.15 29.19 -30.47
N THR A 13 -1.84 28.22 -31.32
CA THR A 13 -2.13 26.81 -31.08
C THR A 13 -1.26 26.31 -29.94
N THR A 14 -1.77 26.34 -28.71
CA THR A 14 -1.15 25.61 -27.60
C THR A 14 -1.41 24.13 -27.81
N ALA A 15 -0.39 23.44 -28.32
CA ALA A 15 -0.36 21.99 -28.32
C ALA A 15 -0.35 21.51 -26.87
N PHE A 16 -1.50 21.07 -26.36
CA PHE A 16 -1.58 20.32 -25.13
C PHE A 16 -0.82 19.01 -25.32
N HIS A 17 0.43 18.98 -24.86
CA HIS A 17 1.20 17.74 -24.76
C HIS A 17 0.59 16.93 -23.61
N THR A 18 -0.25 15.96 -23.94
CA THR A 18 -0.69 14.94 -22.99
C THR A 18 0.49 14.01 -22.76
N GLN A 19 1.34 14.37 -21.80
CA GLN A 19 2.36 13.46 -21.29
C GLN A 19 1.62 12.35 -20.52
N GLY A 20 1.22 11.31 -21.24
CA GLY A 20 0.74 10.07 -20.61
C GLY A 20 1.84 9.59 -19.67
N LYS A 21 1.61 9.64 -18.35
CA LYS A 21 2.52 9.05 -17.37
C LYS A 21 2.76 7.60 -17.79
N ILE A 22 3.98 7.29 -18.22
CA ILE A 22 4.42 5.90 -18.39
C ILE A 22 4.12 5.22 -17.04
N ARG A 23 3.24 4.21 -17.04
CA ARG A 23 3.00 3.43 -15.84
C ARG A 23 4.31 2.74 -15.49
N GLU A 24 5.03 3.29 -14.51
CA GLU A 24 6.24 2.66 -14.00
C GLU A 24 5.93 1.22 -13.59
N LYS A 25 6.87 0.32 -13.92
CA LYS A 25 6.72 -1.11 -13.70
C LYS A 25 6.87 -1.39 -12.21
N ARG A 26 5.75 -1.46 -11.51
CA ARG A 26 5.71 -1.80 -10.08
C ARG A 26 6.07 -3.26 -9.82
N SER A 27 6.73 -3.51 -8.70
CA SER A 27 6.87 -4.86 -8.15
C SER A 27 5.49 -5.45 -7.85
N ILE A 28 5.24 -6.67 -8.34
CA ILE A 28 3.98 -7.38 -8.12
C ILE A 28 4.27 -8.67 -7.37
N VAL A 29 3.57 -8.87 -6.26
CA VAL A 29 3.57 -10.12 -5.49
C VAL A 29 2.23 -10.84 -5.69
N ARG A 30 2.27 -12.17 -5.74
CA ARG A 30 1.08 -13.02 -5.75
C ARG A 30 0.94 -13.66 -4.37
N LEU A 31 -0.13 -13.32 -3.67
CA LEU A 31 -0.52 -14.00 -2.44
C LEU A 31 -1.43 -15.17 -2.82
N GLU A 32 -0.97 -16.38 -2.58
CA GLU A 32 -1.75 -17.60 -2.78
C GLU A 32 -2.47 -17.93 -1.48
N THR A 33 -3.79 -18.10 -1.56
CA THR A 33 -4.61 -18.40 -0.39
C THR A 33 -5.56 -19.56 -0.70
N ALA A 34 -6.07 -20.20 0.35
CA ALA A 34 -7.10 -21.23 0.22
C ALA A 34 -8.40 -20.70 -0.44
N MET A 35 -8.60 -19.38 -0.49
CA MET A 35 -9.78 -18.72 -1.07
C MET A 35 -9.49 -18.11 -2.46
N GLY A 36 -8.32 -18.40 -3.03
CA GLY A 36 -7.89 -17.89 -4.33
C GLY A 36 -6.70 -16.93 -4.25
N ASN A 37 -6.29 -16.45 -5.42
CA ASN A 37 -5.06 -15.67 -5.57
C ASN A 37 -5.34 -14.17 -5.55
N ILE A 38 -4.51 -13.42 -4.82
CA ILE A 38 -4.52 -11.95 -4.80
C ILE A 38 -3.21 -11.46 -5.42
N ARG A 39 -3.28 -10.49 -6.33
CA ARG A 39 -2.09 -9.81 -6.88
C ARG A 39 -1.99 -8.43 -6.24
N ILE A 40 -0.86 -8.16 -5.61
CA ILE A 40 -0.59 -6.86 -4.96
C ILE A 40 0.50 -6.18 -5.76
N ALA A 41 0.21 -4.99 -6.28
CA ALA A 41 1.20 -4.10 -6.86
C ALA A 41 1.72 -3.18 -5.75
N LEU A 42 3.02 -3.27 -5.43
CA LEU A 42 3.63 -2.50 -4.37
C LEU A 42 3.89 -1.06 -4.81
N ASN A 43 3.80 -0.11 -3.87
CA ASN A 43 4.01 1.30 -4.16
C ASN A 43 5.51 1.65 -4.05
N ASP A 44 6.06 2.28 -5.08
CA ASP A 44 7.47 2.69 -5.10
C ASP A 44 7.72 3.98 -4.30
N GLU A 45 6.66 4.71 -3.94
CA GLU A 45 6.71 5.87 -3.03
C GLU A 45 6.82 5.46 -1.54
N THR A 46 6.75 4.16 -1.24
CA THR A 46 6.98 3.60 0.11
C THR A 46 8.10 2.54 0.04
N PRO A 47 9.33 2.94 -0.34
CA PRO A 47 10.41 2.00 -0.65
C PRO A 47 10.81 1.13 0.55
N VAL A 48 10.86 1.67 1.77
CA VAL A 48 11.25 0.89 2.96
C VAL A 48 10.25 -0.22 3.23
N HIS A 49 8.94 0.08 3.17
CA HIS A 49 7.90 -0.93 3.35
C HIS A 49 7.86 -1.92 2.18
N ARG A 50 7.99 -1.44 0.93
CA ARG A 50 8.03 -2.28 -0.27
C ARG A 50 9.16 -3.30 -0.17
N ASP A 51 10.38 -2.84 0.10
CA ASP A 51 11.57 -3.67 0.09
C ASP A 51 11.58 -4.66 1.25
N ASN A 52 11.09 -4.23 2.42
CA ASN A 52 10.86 -5.13 3.55
C ASN A 52 9.80 -6.21 3.22
N PHE A 53 8.68 -5.85 2.61
CA PHE A 53 7.66 -6.82 2.22
C PHE A 53 8.22 -7.84 1.22
N LEU A 54 8.98 -7.38 0.21
CA LEU A 54 9.64 -8.25 -0.76
C LEU A 54 10.68 -9.17 -0.11
N LYS A 55 11.48 -8.66 0.84
CA LYS A 55 12.41 -9.48 1.63
C LYS A 55 11.67 -10.59 2.36
N LEU A 56 10.62 -10.26 3.12
CA LEU A 56 9.85 -11.26 3.88
C LEU A 56 9.15 -12.28 2.96
N VAL A 57 8.66 -11.86 1.79
CA VAL A 57 8.15 -12.78 0.76
C VAL A 57 9.26 -13.72 0.27
N SER A 58 10.46 -13.21 -0.03
CA SER A 58 11.58 -14.03 -0.51
C SER A 58 12.09 -15.04 0.53
N GLU A 59 11.90 -14.73 1.81
CA GLU A 59 12.26 -15.58 2.94
C GLU A 59 11.18 -16.62 3.29
N GLY A 60 10.04 -16.64 2.57
CA GLY A 60 8.90 -17.51 2.90
C GLY A 60 8.22 -17.16 4.22
N PHE A 61 8.43 -15.94 4.73
CA PHE A 61 7.96 -15.53 6.05
C PHE A 61 6.44 -15.64 6.17
N TYR A 62 5.71 -15.30 5.10
CA TYR A 62 4.25 -15.29 5.09
C TYR A 62 3.60 -16.67 4.90
N ASP A 63 4.38 -17.70 4.56
CA ASP A 63 3.84 -19.03 4.26
C ASP A 63 3.15 -19.62 5.50
N GLY A 64 1.90 -20.03 5.32
CA GLY A 64 1.05 -20.57 6.37
C GLY A 64 0.43 -19.52 7.30
N THR A 65 0.76 -18.23 7.18
CA THR A 65 0.12 -17.20 8.02
C THR A 65 -1.38 -17.07 7.71
N LEU A 66 -2.17 -16.75 8.74
CA LEU A 66 -3.61 -16.58 8.63
C LEU A 66 -3.97 -15.10 8.45
N PHE A 67 -5.08 -14.86 7.74
CA PHE A 67 -5.89 -13.66 7.94
C PHE A 67 -6.58 -13.77 9.31
N HIS A 68 -5.91 -13.29 10.35
CA HIS A 68 -6.30 -13.50 11.75
C HIS A 68 -7.31 -12.45 12.25
N ARG A 69 -7.52 -11.36 11.52
CA ARG A 69 -8.50 -10.33 11.86
C ARG A 69 -9.29 -9.92 10.62
N VAL A 70 -10.61 -9.98 10.71
CA VAL A 70 -11.56 -9.62 9.66
C VAL A 70 -12.60 -8.69 10.26
N VAL A 71 -12.63 -7.44 9.79
CA VAL A 71 -13.62 -6.45 10.19
C VAL A 71 -14.38 -6.00 8.95
N LYS A 72 -15.67 -6.35 8.92
CA LYS A 72 -16.57 -6.03 7.79
C LYS A 72 -16.55 -4.51 7.54
N ASP A 73 -16.50 -4.15 6.27
CA ASP A 73 -16.50 -2.76 5.80
C ASP A 73 -15.30 -1.92 6.30
N PHE A 74 -14.21 -2.60 6.70
CA PHE A 74 -12.99 -1.94 7.15
C PHE A 74 -11.72 -2.60 6.60
N VAL A 75 -11.29 -3.75 7.15
CA VAL A 75 -10.04 -4.40 6.74
C VAL A 75 -10.05 -5.92 6.99
N ILE A 76 -9.25 -6.63 6.22
CA ILE A 76 -8.70 -7.95 6.58
C ILE A 76 -7.21 -7.83 6.88
N GLN A 77 -6.71 -8.44 7.94
CA GLN A 77 -5.33 -8.30 8.41
C GLN A 77 -4.64 -9.65 8.55
N ALA A 78 -3.38 -9.70 8.13
CA ALA A 78 -2.52 -10.88 8.07
C ALA A 78 -1.06 -10.53 8.40
N GLY A 79 -0.16 -11.51 8.25
CA GLY A 79 1.29 -11.31 8.41
C GLY A 79 1.80 -11.47 9.84
N ASP A 80 0.98 -11.97 10.77
CA ASP A 80 1.43 -12.36 12.10
C ASP A 80 2.08 -13.77 12.05
N PRO A 81 3.37 -13.94 12.34
CA PRO A 81 4.02 -15.25 12.34
C PRO A 81 3.45 -16.22 13.39
N ASN A 82 2.88 -15.71 14.50
CA ASN A 82 2.26 -16.52 15.54
C ASN A 82 0.97 -17.21 15.09
N SER A 83 0.46 -16.84 13.91
CA SER A 83 -0.78 -17.38 13.33
C SER A 83 -0.60 -18.71 12.60
N LYS A 84 0.62 -19.07 12.16
CA LYS A 84 0.84 -20.19 11.21
C LYS A 84 0.23 -21.54 11.61
N GLN A 85 0.11 -21.77 12.91
CA GLN A 85 -0.46 -22.98 13.51
C GLN A 85 -1.24 -22.63 14.78
N ALA A 86 -1.82 -21.43 14.82
CA ALA A 86 -2.54 -20.97 16.00
C ALA A 86 -3.76 -21.88 16.25
N PRO A 87 -3.91 -22.42 17.48
CA PRO A 87 -5.14 -23.11 17.84
C PRO A 87 -6.31 -22.12 17.82
N GLY A 88 -7.53 -22.65 17.62
CA GLY A 88 -8.74 -21.85 17.70
C GLY A 88 -8.83 -21.11 19.05
N GLY A 89 -9.19 -19.83 19.00
CA GLY A 89 -9.31 -18.98 20.19
C GLY A 89 -8.01 -18.31 20.67
N LYS A 90 -6.85 -18.61 20.06
CA LYS A 90 -5.61 -17.87 20.36
C LYS A 90 -5.74 -16.41 19.92
N ILE A 91 -5.37 -15.49 20.81
CA ILE A 91 -5.26 -14.06 20.49
C ILE A 91 -4.03 -13.86 19.59
N LEU A 92 -4.22 -13.16 18.48
CA LEU A 92 -3.23 -12.87 17.44
C LEU A 92 -3.22 -11.36 17.16
N GLY A 93 -2.17 -10.88 16.49
CA GLY A 93 -1.97 -9.46 16.17
C GLY A 93 -0.78 -8.83 16.89
N GLU A 94 -0.10 -9.57 17.76
CA GLU A 94 1.07 -9.10 18.55
C GLU A 94 2.41 -9.59 17.96
N GLY A 95 2.38 -10.51 17.00
CA GLY A 95 3.62 -11.05 16.42
C GLY A 95 4.27 -10.11 15.40
N GLY A 96 5.51 -10.43 15.04
CA GLY A 96 6.25 -9.70 14.02
C GLY A 96 7.65 -10.28 13.84
N PRO A 97 8.48 -9.67 12.98
CA PRO A 97 9.83 -10.15 12.71
C PRO A 97 10.86 -9.61 13.74
N GLY A 98 10.40 -9.01 14.84
CA GLY A 98 11.25 -8.44 15.89
C GLY A 98 11.69 -6.99 15.66
N TYR A 99 11.13 -6.31 14.65
CA TYR A 99 11.42 -4.91 14.35
C TYR A 99 10.17 -4.17 13.85
N MET A 100 10.27 -2.84 13.90
CA MET A 100 9.27 -1.90 13.42
C MET A 100 9.87 -1.02 12.31
N LEU A 101 9.03 -0.41 11.48
CA LEU A 101 9.43 0.46 10.38
C LEU A 101 8.95 1.89 10.61
N ALA A 102 9.78 2.87 10.28
CA ALA A 102 9.38 4.27 10.31
C ALA A 102 8.25 4.54 9.28
N PRO A 103 7.30 5.44 9.57
CA PRO A 103 6.18 5.71 8.68
C PRO A 103 6.64 6.35 7.35
N GLU A 104 6.12 5.82 6.24
CA GLU A 104 6.23 6.44 4.91
C GLU A 104 4.82 6.90 4.51
N ILE A 105 4.39 8.05 5.04
CA ILE A 105 3.03 8.58 4.88
C ILE A 105 3.08 9.93 4.17
N ASP A 106 2.50 9.99 2.97
CA ASP A 106 2.37 11.23 2.20
C ASP A 106 0.90 11.57 1.95
N LEU A 107 0.27 12.29 2.87
CA LEU A 107 -1.10 12.76 2.73
C LEU A 107 -1.14 14.12 2.00
N PRO A 108 -2.09 14.36 1.08
CA PRO A 108 -3.28 13.56 0.79
C PRO A 108 -3.10 12.52 -0.33
N PHE A 109 -1.88 12.29 -0.81
CA PHE A 109 -1.63 11.48 -2.01
C PHE A 109 -1.72 9.97 -1.74
N GLN A 110 -1.34 9.54 -0.53
CA GLN A 110 -1.39 8.17 -0.04
C GLN A 110 -2.52 8.03 0.98
N TYR A 111 -3.65 7.51 0.52
CA TYR A 111 -4.80 7.24 1.38
C TYR A 111 -5.37 5.85 1.12
N HIS A 112 -6.09 5.35 2.11
CA HIS A 112 -6.68 4.03 2.08
C HIS A 112 -8.02 4.05 1.33
N LYS A 113 -8.09 3.22 0.29
CA LYS A 113 -9.31 2.93 -0.47
C LYS A 113 -9.45 1.43 -0.63
N ARG A 114 -10.64 0.92 -0.94
CA ARG A 114 -10.87 -0.51 -1.16
C ARG A 114 -9.82 -1.12 -2.11
N GLY A 115 -9.18 -2.20 -1.66
CA GLY A 115 -8.08 -2.89 -2.33
C GLY A 115 -6.68 -2.33 -2.03
N ALA A 116 -6.56 -1.25 -1.26
CA ALA A 116 -5.26 -0.77 -0.78
C ALA A 116 -4.67 -1.76 0.22
N VAL A 117 -3.35 -1.92 0.16
CA VAL A 117 -2.57 -2.71 1.12
C VAL A 117 -1.69 -1.76 1.91
N ALA A 118 -1.72 -1.87 3.24
CA ALA A 118 -0.94 -1.02 4.14
C ALA A 118 -0.47 -1.83 5.34
N MET A 119 0.57 -1.32 6.02
CA MET A 119 1.15 -2.00 7.18
C MET A 119 0.35 -1.71 8.44
N ALA A 120 0.16 -2.74 9.26
CA ALA A 120 -0.53 -2.63 10.53
C ALA A 120 0.35 -1.88 11.54
N ARG A 121 -0.29 -1.09 12.40
CA ARG A 121 0.35 -0.41 13.53
C ARG A 121 -0.65 -0.19 14.64
N GLU A 122 -0.14 0.05 15.84
CA GLU A 122 -0.94 0.54 16.95
C GLU A 122 -1.51 1.94 16.66
N ASN A 123 -2.55 2.30 17.41
CA ASN A 123 -3.16 3.62 17.35
C ASN A 123 -2.16 4.72 17.78
N ASP A 124 -2.39 5.96 17.32
CA ASP A 124 -1.48 7.08 17.55
C ASP A 124 -1.30 7.45 19.04
N ALA A 125 -2.23 7.07 19.93
CA ALA A 125 -2.10 7.38 21.36
C ALA A 125 -1.04 6.50 22.04
N ASN A 126 -0.91 5.24 21.61
CA ASN A 126 0.11 4.31 22.10
C ASN A 126 1.37 4.29 21.23
N ASN A 127 1.26 4.76 19.99
CA ASN A 127 2.35 4.78 19.00
C ASN A 127 2.43 6.18 18.35
N PRO A 128 2.91 7.19 19.10
CA PRO A 128 2.98 8.57 18.63
C PRO A 128 3.92 8.75 17.44
N ASP A 129 4.95 7.92 17.35
CA ASP A 129 5.92 7.89 16.23
C ASP A 129 5.36 7.17 14.99
N ARG A 130 4.15 6.58 15.10
CA ARG A 130 3.41 5.90 14.02
C ARG A 130 4.20 4.79 13.36
N LEU A 131 5.04 4.09 14.12
CA LEU A 131 5.84 2.99 13.63
C LEU A 131 4.96 1.84 13.15
N SER A 132 5.27 1.29 11.99
CA SER A 132 4.59 0.13 11.42
C SER A 132 5.17 -1.17 11.94
N ASN A 133 4.33 -2.18 12.16
CA ASN A 133 4.80 -3.54 12.39
C ASN A 133 5.62 -4.01 11.18
N GLY A 134 6.72 -4.71 11.43
CA GLY A 134 7.62 -5.15 10.38
C GLY A 134 7.04 -6.18 9.41
N SER A 135 6.00 -6.95 9.77
CA SER A 135 5.44 -7.98 8.88
C SER A 135 3.93 -7.92 8.71
N GLN A 136 3.20 -7.41 9.70
CA GLN A 136 1.74 -7.40 9.64
C GLN A 136 1.21 -6.33 8.69
N PHE A 137 0.28 -6.73 7.83
CA PHE A 137 -0.35 -5.87 6.84
C PHE A 137 -1.86 -6.10 6.83
N TYR A 138 -2.59 -5.15 6.27
CA TYR A 138 -4.01 -5.27 6.02
C TYR A 138 -4.40 -4.86 4.61
N ILE A 139 -5.53 -5.39 4.16
CA ILE A 139 -6.19 -5.04 2.90
C ILE A 139 -7.54 -4.41 3.24
N VAL A 140 -7.80 -3.22 2.67
CA VAL A 140 -9.03 -2.43 2.86
C VAL A 140 -10.16 -2.93 1.99
#